data_AF-A0AAW7QSZ2-F1
#
_entry.id   AF-A0AAW7QSZ2-F1
#
_cell.length_a   1.000
_cell.length_b   1.000
_cell.length_c   1.000
_cell.angle_alpha   90.00
_cell.angle_beta   90.00
_cell.angle_gamma   90.00
#
_symmetry.space_group_name_H-M   'P 1'
#
loop_
_entity.id
_entity.type
_entity.pdbx_description
1 polymer ?
#
loop_
_entity_poly.entity_id
_entity_poly.type
_entity_poly.pdbx_seq_one_letter_code
_entity_poly.pdbx_strand_id
1 'polypeptide(L)'
;MRQHYGWIILAGVVVALSGCLSTLPTHLDVSGPLPATLPPLAQTLRAATAPTLPTPVQSPFVPSITSTATVAIIVTTPEPATVIPPTPTLAPVPTLVLPTLPALSNEERWRFQQLNRQIFPEPRLYSTKRSQLYWYDPVNQQTVLLGVINGEFIAQATFTFRENGQLALEVPYEINRSYGLSALSPAVIERIRAAGFTDWIETFVFLTSDVQPK
;
A
#
# COMPACT_ATOMS: atom_id res chain seq x y z
N MET A 1 63.95 -5.04 -31.08
CA MET A 1 64.32 -5.00 -32.52
C MET A 1 63.05 -5.14 -33.35
N ARG A 2 62.80 -4.17 -34.27
CA ARG A 2 62.18 -4.31 -35.61
C ARG A 2 60.77 -4.95 -35.76
N GLN A 3 59.79 -4.44 -36.51
CA GLN A 3 59.57 -3.23 -37.31
C GLN A 3 58.06 -3.00 -37.56
N HIS A 4 57.74 -1.72 -37.81
CA HIS A 4 56.65 -1.08 -38.56
C HIS A 4 55.80 -1.89 -39.56
N TYR A 5 54.52 -1.48 -39.69
CA TYR A 5 53.78 -1.09 -40.91
C TYR A 5 52.29 -0.93 -40.48
N GLY A 6 51.59 0.20 -40.53
CA GLY A 6 51.76 1.42 -41.31
C GLY A 6 51.04 1.32 -42.66
N TRP A 7 49.72 1.52 -42.71
CA TRP A 7 49.10 2.20 -43.85
C TRP A 7 47.66 2.71 -43.58
N ILE A 8 47.55 4.02 -43.72
CA ILE A 8 46.36 4.83 -43.90
C ILE A 8 45.95 4.70 -45.37
N ILE A 9 44.67 4.49 -45.67
CA ILE A 9 44.07 4.97 -46.93
C ILE A 9 42.75 5.66 -46.59
N LEU A 10 42.69 6.92 -46.98
CA LEU A 10 41.63 7.90 -46.83
C LEU A 10 41.34 8.39 -48.25
N ALA A 11 40.12 8.17 -48.76
CA ALA A 11 39.48 8.80 -49.93
C ALA A 11 38.24 7.95 -50.30
N GLY A 12 37.08 8.46 -50.71
CA GLY A 12 36.69 9.79 -51.11
C GLY A 12 35.20 9.78 -51.51
N VAL A 13 34.62 10.96 -51.42
CA VAL A 13 33.23 11.40 -51.65
C VAL A 13 32.62 11.00 -52.99
N VAL A 14 31.32 10.63 -53.02
CA VAL A 14 30.36 11.06 -54.06
C VAL A 14 28.98 11.34 -53.44
N VAL A 15 28.55 12.58 -53.63
CA VAL A 15 27.23 13.19 -53.36
C VAL A 15 26.33 12.98 -54.59
N ALA A 16 25.04 12.67 -54.39
CA ALA A 16 23.93 13.22 -55.22
C ALA A 16 22.52 12.71 -54.82
N LEU A 17 21.71 13.65 -54.30
CA LEU A 17 20.34 13.96 -54.72
C LEU A 17 19.21 12.90 -54.60
N SER A 18 18.29 13.10 -53.65
CA SER A 18 16.90 13.54 -53.94
C SER A 18 16.00 13.45 -52.71
N GLY A 19 15.35 14.56 -52.37
CA GLY A 19 14.28 14.61 -51.35
C GLY A 19 14.09 15.98 -50.73
N CYS A 20 13.83 17.00 -51.55
CA CYS A 20 13.39 18.32 -51.09
C CYS A 20 11.87 18.37 -50.87
N LEU A 21 11.48 19.33 -50.03
CA LEU A 21 10.15 19.95 -49.84
C LEU A 21 9.19 19.29 -48.83
N SER A 22 9.18 19.85 -47.61
CA SER A 22 8.14 20.84 -47.26
C SER A 22 8.55 21.66 -46.05
N THR A 23 8.63 22.99 -46.23
CA THR A 23 8.93 23.98 -45.19
C THR A 23 7.71 24.86 -44.92
N LEU A 24 7.34 24.93 -43.62
CA LEU A 24 6.87 26.09 -42.83
C LEU A 24 5.51 26.76 -43.18
N PRO A 25 4.93 27.58 -42.25
CA PRO A 25 5.24 27.82 -40.83
C PRO A 25 3.97 27.71 -39.93
N THR A 26 4.02 27.79 -38.59
CA THR A 26 3.82 29.06 -37.86
C THR A 26 4.19 28.88 -36.39
N HIS A 27 5.13 29.72 -35.98
CA HIS A 27 5.40 30.23 -34.65
C HIS A 27 4.20 30.28 -33.69
N LEU A 28 4.31 29.63 -32.54
CA LEU A 28 3.70 30.09 -31.28
C LEU A 28 4.82 30.22 -30.26
N ASP A 29 5.40 31.41 -30.21
CA ASP A 29 5.97 31.95 -28.99
C ASP A 29 4.83 32.13 -27.99
N VAL A 30 4.85 31.34 -26.92
CA VAL A 30 4.28 31.74 -25.64
C VAL A 30 5.35 31.51 -24.60
N SER A 31 6.21 32.50 -24.44
CA SER A 31 6.75 32.85 -23.14
C SER A 31 5.60 33.05 -22.14
N GLY A 32 5.46 32.14 -21.16
CA GLY A 32 4.50 32.22 -20.06
C GLY A 32 4.90 31.28 -18.93
N PRO A 33 4.75 31.66 -17.64
CA PRO A 33 5.45 31.05 -16.53
C PRO A 33 5.03 29.60 -16.26
N LEU A 34 5.97 28.79 -15.75
CA LEU A 34 5.69 27.47 -15.20
C LEU A 34 4.53 27.56 -14.19
N PRO A 35 3.43 26.81 -14.33
CA PRO A 35 2.59 26.50 -13.20
C PRO A 35 3.30 25.41 -12.38
N ALA A 36 4.18 25.85 -11.48
CA ALA A 36 4.32 25.14 -10.22
C ALA A 36 2.97 25.25 -9.51
N THR A 37 2.24 24.15 -9.37
CA THR A 37 1.38 23.80 -8.21
C THR A 37 0.68 22.49 -8.56
N LEU A 38 1.13 21.39 -7.94
CA LEU A 38 0.39 20.12 -7.87
C LEU A 38 -0.95 20.37 -7.18
N PRO A 39 -2.06 19.77 -7.64
CA PRO A 39 -3.34 19.93 -6.96
C PRO A 39 -3.30 19.24 -5.58
N PRO A 40 -3.76 19.89 -4.50
CA PRO A 40 -4.08 19.18 -3.27
C PRO A 40 -5.23 18.23 -3.55
N LEU A 41 -5.09 16.95 -3.19
CA LEU A 41 -6.19 15.99 -3.28
C LEU A 41 -7.33 16.47 -2.36
N ALA A 42 -8.40 16.96 -2.97
CA ALA A 42 -9.51 17.60 -2.31
C ALA A 42 -10.32 16.60 -1.46
N GLN A 43 -10.55 17.00 -0.20
CA GLN A 43 -11.61 16.47 0.65
C GLN A 43 -12.95 16.54 -0.08
N THR A 44 -13.53 15.39 -0.41
CA THR A 44 -14.93 15.31 -0.84
C THR A 44 -15.77 14.83 0.34
N LEU A 45 -16.16 15.78 1.19
CA LEU A 45 -17.19 15.56 2.21
C LEU A 45 -18.55 15.75 1.53
N ARG A 46 -19.09 14.67 0.95
CA ARG A 46 -20.48 14.66 0.46
C ARG A 46 -21.42 14.48 1.66
N ALA A 47 -22.02 15.59 2.11
CA ALA A 47 -23.24 15.54 2.91
C ALA A 47 -24.38 15.07 2.00
N ALA A 48 -24.71 13.78 2.08
CA ALA A 48 -25.90 13.22 1.46
C ALA A 48 -27.12 13.45 2.36
N THR A 49 -28.15 14.00 1.74
CA THR A 49 -29.49 14.27 2.24
C THR A 49 -30.14 13.02 2.83
N ALA A 50 -30.80 13.17 3.97
CA ALA A 50 -31.59 12.13 4.62
C ALA A 50 -32.77 11.65 3.77
N PRO A 51 -33.06 10.34 3.82
CA PRO A 51 -34.44 9.88 3.81
C PRO A 51 -34.73 8.87 4.95
N THR A 52 -35.79 9.19 5.68
CA THR A 52 -36.88 8.32 6.13
C THR A 52 -36.56 6.92 6.70
N LEU A 53 -36.81 6.81 8.01
CA LEU A 53 -37.05 5.59 8.80
C LEU A 53 -38.08 4.65 8.15
N PRO A 54 -37.82 3.33 8.16
CA PRO A 54 -38.81 2.46 8.79
C PRO A 54 -38.18 1.40 9.71
N THR A 55 -38.81 1.25 10.87
CA THR A 55 -38.63 0.21 11.88
C THR A 55 -38.89 -1.20 11.32
N PRO A 56 -38.09 -2.20 11.71
CA PRO A 56 -38.57 -3.58 11.79
C PRO A 56 -38.76 -3.99 13.25
N VAL A 57 -40.00 -4.37 13.57
CA VAL A 57 -40.41 -4.97 14.83
C VAL A 57 -39.78 -6.36 14.97
N GLN A 58 -38.97 -6.58 16.01
CA GLN A 58 -38.51 -7.91 16.39
C GLN A 58 -39.67 -8.71 17.01
N SER A 59 -39.95 -9.88 16.44
CA SER A 59 -40.71 -10.95 17.09
C SER A 59 -39.75 -11.90 17.81
N PRO A 60 -39.92 -12.17 19.10
CA PRO A 60 -39.34 -13.35 19.72
C PRO A 60 -40.36 -14.49 19.78
N PHE A 61 -40.05 -15.57 19.04
CA PHE A 61 -40.62 -16.89 19.22
C PHE A 61 -40.30 -17.40 20.64
N VAL A 62 -41.32 -17.79 21.40
CA VAL A 62 -41.19 -18.46 22.71
C VAL A 62 -41.41 -19.96 22.49
N PRO A 63 -40.46 -20.85 22.84
CA PRO A 63 -40.78 -22.27 22.94
C PRO A 63 -41.47 -22.56 24.28
N SER A 64 -42.71 -23.06 24.20
CA SER A 64 -43.41 -23.72 25.31
C SER A 64 -42.75 -25.06 25.60
N ILE A 65 -42.40 -25.29 26.87
CA ILE A 65 -42.22 -26.65 27.41
C ILE A 65 -43.26 -26.89 28.49
N THR A 66 -44.17 -27.82 28.17
CA THR A 66 -45.18 -28.40 29.05
C THR A 66 -44.50 -29.21 30.14
N SER A 67 -44.83 -28.98 31.41
CA SER A 67 -44.54 -29.93 32.48
C SER A 67 -45.83 -30.35 33.18
N THR A 68 -45.97 -31.67 33.23
CA THR A 68 -47.10 -32.48 33.67
C THR A 68 -47.44 -32.25 35.14
N ALA A 69 -48.71 -31.94 35.43
CA ALA A 69 -49.25 -31.93 36.77
C ALA A 69 -49.44 -33.37 37.28
N THR A 70 -48.75 -33.73 38.37
CA THR A 70 -49.08 -34.91 39.18
C THR A 70 -49.59 -34.41 40.53
N VAL A 71 -50.86 -34.70 40.81
CA VAL A 71 -51.56 -34.36 42.06
C VAL A 71 -51.28 -35.43 43.10
N ALA A 72 -50.85 -35.02 44.30
CA ALA A 72 -50.84 -35.86 45.50
C ALA A 72 -51.26 -35.05 46.76
N ILE A 73 -52.56 -35.17 47.07
CA ILE A 73 -53.22 -35.39 48.37
C ILE A 73 -52.62 -34.75 49.67
N ILE A 74 -53.35 -33.72 50.16
CA ILE A 74 -53.78 -33.32 51.54
C ILE A 74 -52.83 -33.58 52.74
N VAL A 75 -52.48 -32.53 53.52
CA VAL A 75 -52.61 -32.42 55.01
C VAL A 75 -52.38 -30.94 55.41
N THR A 76 -53.31 -30.34 56.16
CA THR A 76 -53.14 -29.04 56.84
C THR A 76 -52.32 -29.21 58.12
N THR A 77 -51.20 -28.50 58.29
CA THR A 77 -50.44 -28.39 59.56
C THR A 77 -49.71 -27.03 59.59
N PRO A 78 -49.60 -26.35 60.76
CA PRO A 78 -49.18 -24.94 60.83
C PRO A 78 -47.68 -24.76 60.58
N GLU A 79 -47.37 -23.58 60.05
CA GLU A 79 -46.04 -23.03 59.74
C GLU A 79 -45.01 -23.16 60.87
N PRO A 80 -43.83 -23.77 60.60
CA PRO A 80 -42.61 -23.47 61.32
C PRO A 80 -41.79 -22.43 60.53
N ALA A 81 -41.42 -21.33 61.19
CA ALA A 81 -40.58 -20.28 60.62
C ALA A 81 -39.28 -20.87 60.03
N THR A 82 -39.12 -20.77 58.71
CA THR A 82 -37.87 -21.16 58.03
C THR A 82 -36.89 -20.00 58.12
N VAL A 83 -35.86 -20.15 58.97
CA VAL A 83 -34.68 -19.29 58.95
C VAL A 83 -33.92 -19.59 57.66
N ILE A 84 -33.93 -18.66 56.72
CA ILE A 84 -33.19 -18.78 55.45
C ILE A 84 -31.69 -18.57 55.77
N PRO A 85 -30.80 -19.54 55.48
CA PRO A 85 -29.37 -19.31 55.60
C PRO A 85 -28.91 -18.30 54.52
N PRO A 86 -27.94 -17.41 54.79
CA PRO A 86 -27.49 -16.45 53.80
C PRO A 86 -26.83 -17.16 52.62
N THR A 87 -27.37 -16.94 51.42
CA THR A 87 -26.76 -17.34 50.15
C THR A 87 -25.33 -16.78 50.06
N PRO A 88 -24.29 -17.59 49.81
CA PRO A 88 -22.96 -17.07 49.59
C PRO A 88 -22.93 -16.28 48.27
N THR A 89 -22.73 -14.97 48.36
CA THR A 89 -22.48 -14.10 47.21
C THR A 89 -21.11 -14.44 46.61
N LEU A 90 -21.10 -15.12 45.46
CA LEU A 90 -19.88 -15.27 44.65
C LEU A 90 -19.47 -13.89 44.16
N ALA A 91 -18.29 -13.41 44.59
CA ALA A 91 -17.71 -12.19 44.07
C ALA A 91 -17.49 -12.35 42.55
N PRO A 92 -17.79 -11.33 41.73
CA PRO A 92 -17.56 -11.40 40.30
C PRO A 92 -16.06 -11.58 40.02
N VAL A 93 -15.72 -12.53 39.16
CA VAL A 93 -14.35 -12.74 38.68
C VAL A 93 -13.89 -11.44 38.00
N PRO A 94 -12.70 -10.90 38.34
CA PRO A 94 -12.22 -9.70 37.69
C PRO A 94 -12.01 -9.97 36.19
N THR A 95 -12.71 -9.20 35.35
CA THR A 95 -12.50 -9.22 33.90
C THR A 95 -11.10 -8.72 33.60
N LEU A 96 -10.20 -9.61 33.20
CA LEU A 96 -8.87 -9.27 32.74
C LEU A 96 -8.98 -8.66 31.33
N VAL A 97 -9.02 -7.33 31.25
CA VAL A 97 -8.99 -6.63 29.96
C VAL A 97 -7.54 -6.55 29.51
N LEU A 98 -7.17 -7.37 28.53
CA LEU A 98 -5.86 -7.25 27.88
C LEU A 98 -5.84 -5.92 27.12
N PRO A 99 -4.83 -5.05 27.30
CA PRO A 99 -4.75 -3.82 26.54
C PRO A 99 -4.60 -4.17 25.05
N THR A 100 -5.65 -3.89 24.27
CA THR A 100 -5.61 -4.01 22.82
C THR A 100 -4.82 -2.82 22.29
N LEU A 101 -3.60 -3.07 21.78
CA LEU A 101 -2.88 -2.04 21.04
C LEU A 101 -3.74 -1.58 19.84
N PRO A 102 -3.77 -0.27 19.53
CA PRO A 102 -4.44 0.21 18.33
C PRO A 102 -3.86 -0.48 17.08
N ALA A 103 -4.73 -0.88 16.16
CA ALA A 103 -4.31 -1.46 14.90
C ALA A 103 -3.64 -0.38 14.04
N LEU A 104 -2.40 -0.62 13.61
CA LEU A 104 -1.69 0.26 12.69
C LEU A 104 -2.37 0.27 11.32
N SER A 105 -2.51 1.47 10.75
CA SER A 105 -2.94 1.70 9.36
C SER A 105 -1.93 1.12 8.35
N ASN A 106 -2.36 0.98 7.09
CA ASN A 106 -1.51 0.44 6.04
C ASN A 106 -0.23 1.27 5.84
N GLU A 107 -0.36 2.59 5.88
CA GLU A 107 0.77 3.51 5.76
C GLU A 107 1.72 3.37 6.95
N GLU A 108 1.21 3.31 8.19
CA GLU A 108 2.03 3.11 9.37
C GLU A 108 2.78 1.77 9.33
N ARG A 109 2.14 0.70 8.83
CA ARG A 109 2.79 -0.61 8.64
C ARG A 109 3.94 -0.54 7.65
N TRP A 110 3.78 0.21 6.57
CA TRP A 110 4.84 0.42 5.60
C TRP A 110 5.98 1.27 6.17
N ARG A 111 5.65 2.41 6.80
CA ARG A 111 6.64 3.27 7.46
C ARG A 111 7.40 2.54 8.57
N PHE A 112 6.77 1.60 9.28
CA PHE A 112 7.41 0.75 10.29
C PHE A 112 8.50 -0.17 9.73
N GLN A 113 8.49 -0.48 8.42
CA GLN A 113 9.55 -1.25 7.76
C GLN A 113 10.78 -0.42 7.39
N GLN A 114 10.67 0.91 7.42
CA GLN A 114 11.72 1.81 6.97
C GLN A 114 12.49 2.38 8.18
N LEU A 115 13.53 1.68 8.60
CA LEU A 115 14.39 2.16 9.68
C LEU A 115 15.30 3.28 9.17
N ASN A 116 15.53 4.29 10.00
CA ASN A 116 16.44 5.41 9.69
C ASN A 116 16.13 6.09 8.36
N ARG A 117 14.85 6.19 8.00
CA ARG A 117 14.40 6.80 6.74
C ARG A 117 14.85 8.25 6.65
N GLN A 118 15.52 8.58 5.55
CA GLN A 118 15.98 9.92 5.22
C GLN A 118 15.39 10.31 3.86
N ILE A 119 14.47 11.27 3.87
CA ILE A 119 13.90 11.86 2.66
C ILE A 119 14.95 12.75 2.02
N PHE A 120 15.13 12.65 0.71
CA PHE A 120 15.98 13.57 0.00
C PHE A 120 15.27 14.92 -0.18
N PRO A 121 15.97 16.05 0.00
CA PRO A 121 15.37 17.37 -0.21
C PRO A 121 14.86 17.56 -1.65
N GLU A 122 15.53 16.90 -2.60
CA GLU A 122 15.11 16.79 -4.00
C GLU A 122 15.20 15.32 -4.43
N PRO A 123 14.27 14.83 -5.28
CA PRO A 123 14.35 13.48 -5.82
C PRO A 123 15.68 13.26 -6.55
N ARG A 124 16.36 12.16 -6.26
CA ARG A 124 17.69 11.85 -6.83
C ARG A 124 17.58 10.84 -7.95
N LEU A 125 18.32 11.07 -9.03
CA LEU A 125 18.40 10.15 -10.15
C LEU A 125 19.44 9.06 -9.88
N TYR A 126 19.04 7.81 -10.07
CA TYR A 126 19.89 6.63 -10.00
C TYR A 126 19.83 5.87 -11.33
N SER A 127 20.85 5.07 -11.58
CA SER A 127 20.90 4.15 -12.70
C SER A 127 21.18 2.74 -12.18
N THR A 128 20.56 1.75 -12.81
CA THR A 128 20.82 0.33 -12.54
C THR A 128 20.97 -0.46 -13.82
N LYS A 129 21.89 -1.44 -13.79
CA LYS A 129 22.01 -2.43 -14.87
C LYS A 129 20.91 -3.48 -14.81
N ARG A 130 20.52 -3.89 -13.60
CA ARG A 130 19.54 -4.93 -13.31
C ARG A 130 19.23 -4.94 -11.81
N SER A 131 18.16 -4.26 -11.40
CA SER A 131 17.71 -4.28 -10.01
C SER A 131 16.28 -4.76 -9.89
N GLN A 132 15.97 -5.42 -8.79
CA GLN A 132 14.62 -5.86 -8.47
C GLN A 132 13.84 -4.70 -7.83
N LEU A 133 12.63 -4.45 -8.32
CA LEU A 133 11.69 -3.50 -7.76
C LEU A 133 10.71 -4.24 -6.85
N TYR A 134 10.65 -3.82 -5.59
CA TYR A 134 9.82 -4.43 -4.57
C TYR A 134 8.71 -3.49 -4.11
N TRP A 135 7.59 -4.06 -3.74
CA TRP A 135 6.50 -3.38 -3.05
C TRP A 135 6.23 -4.11 -1.74
N TYR A 136 6.02 -3.36 -0.67
CA TYR A 136 5.59 -3.95 0.59
C TYR A 136 4.06 -3.93 0.65
N ASP A 137 3.46 -5.11 0.73
CA ASP A 137 2.02 -5.29 0.90
C ASP A 137 1.66 -5.04 2.38
N PRO A 138 1.03 -3.90 2.73
CA PRO A 138 0.75 -3.56 4.12
C PRO A 138 -0.42 -4.36 4.69
N VAL A 139 -1.24 -4.97 3.84
CA VAL A 139 -2.39 -5.79 4.25
C VAL A 139 -1.90 -7.15 4.73
N ASN A 140 -1.09 -7.80 3.89
CA ASN A 140 -0.54 -9.13 4.17
C ASN A 140 0.81 -9.10 4.90
N GLN A 141 1.40 -7.91 5.08
CA GLN A 141 2.71 -7.69 5.69
C GLN A 141 3.82 -8.49 4.98
N GLN A 142 3.84 -8.42 3.65
CA GLN A 142 4.73 -9.21 2.81
C GLN A 142 5.48 -8.34 1.82
N THR A 143 6.75 -8.69 1.56
CA THR A 143 7.51 -8.11 0.47
C THR A 143 7.17 -8.81 -0.85
N VAL A 144 6.68 -8.05 -1.83
CA VAL A 144 6.26 -8.53 -3.15
C VAL A 144 7.23 -8.01 -4.21
N LEU A 145 7.82 -8.92 -4.99
CA LEU A 145 8.61 -8.55 -6.16
C LEU A 145 7.68 -8.13 -7.31
N LEU A 146 7.78 -6.88 -7.74
CA LEU A 146 7.02 -6.37 -8.89
C LEU A 146 7.67 -6.76 -10.22
N GLY A 147 9.00 -6.76 -10.26
CA GLY A 147 9.75 -7.08 -11.47
C GLY A 147 11.21 -6.65 -11.38
N VAL A 148 11.88 -6.69 -12.52
CA VAL A 148 13.29 -6.26 -12.65
C VAL A 148 13.32 -5.02 -13.53
N ILE A 149 13.94 -3.95 -13.03
CA ILE A 149 14.13 -2.69 -13.72
C ILE A 149 15.57 -2.57 -14.23
N ASN A 150 15.75 -1.92 -15.37
CA ASN A 150 17.04 -1.62 -15.97
C ASN A 150 17.00 -0.18 -16.50
N GLY A 151 18.09 0.56 -16.34
CA GLY A 151 18.17 1.98 -16.72
C GLY A 151 17.97 2.90 -15.53
N GLU A 152 17.36 4.06 -15.79
CA GLU A 152 17.29 5.17 -14.85
C GLU A 152 16.00 5.13 -14.03
N PHE A 153 16.10 5.52 -12.76
CA PHE A 153 14.96 5.65 -11.86
C PHE A 153 15.17 6.77 -10.84
N ILE A 154 14.07 7.30 -10.33
CA ILE A 154 14.08 8.39 -9.35
C ILE A 154 13.90 7.80 -7.96
N ALA A 155 14.77 8.16 -7.02
CA ALA A 155 14.62 7.83 -5.61
C ALA A 155 14.24 9.06 -4.80
N GLN A 156 13.27 8.92 -3.89
CA GLN A 156 12.77 10.02 -3.05
C GLN A 156 13.31 9.97 -1.62
N ALA A 157 13.69 8.78 -1.15
CA ALA A 157 14.28 8.60 0.17
C ALA A 157 15.24 7.41 0.17
N THR A 158 16.05 7.33 1.22
CA THR A 158 16.85 6.16 1.57
C THR A 158 16.48 5.67 2.96
N PHE A 159 16.48 4.36 3.17
CA PHE A 159 16.16 3.77 4.47
C PHE A 159 16.82 2.38 4.60
N THR A 160 16.93 1.89 5.83
CA THR A 160 17.31 0.50 6.08
C THR A 160 16.04 -0.35 6.21
N PHE A 161 15.88 -1.35 5.36
CA PHE A 161 14.73 -2.23 5.40
C PHE A 161 14.80 -3.14 6.63
N ARG A 162 13.73 -3.15 7.42
CA ARG A 162 13.71 -3.80 8.73
C ARG A 162 13.90 -5.31 8.68
N GLU A 163 13.33 -5.98 7.69
CA GLU A 163 13.30 -7.46 7.61
C GLU A 163 14.71 -8.06 7.45
N ASN A 164 15.55 -7.44 6.64
CA ASN A 164 16.87 -7.97 6.28
C ASN A 164 18.04 -7.03 6.62
N GLY A 165 17.77 -5.84 7.17
CA GLY A 165 18.78 -4.85 7.51
C GLY A 165 19.52 -4.25 6.31
N GLN A 166 19.02 -4.43 5.08
CA GLN A 166 19.67 -3.90 3.88
C GLN A 166 19.26 -2.45 3.62
N LEU A 167 20.20 -1.66 3.09
CA LEU A 167 19.91 -0.30 2.64
C LEU A 167 19.05 -0.37 1.37
N ALA A 168 18.01 0.45 1.31
CA ALA A 168 17.07 0.51 0.20
C ALA A 168 16.75 1.96 -0.15
N LEU A 169 16.42 2.17 -1.42
CA LEU A 169 15.95 3.43 -1.96
C LEU A 169 14.45 3.35 -2.17
N GLU A 170 13.72 4.36 -1.69
CA GLU A 170 12.29 4.50 -1.94
C GLU A 170 12.09 5.10 -3.33
N VAL A 171 11.29 4.43 -4.15
CA VAL A 171 11.07 4.73 -5.56
C VAL A 171 9.56 4.87 -5.77
N PRO A 172 9.05 6.04 -6.16
CA PRO A 172 7.65 6.16 -6.57
C PRO A 172 7.44 5.43 -7.89
N TYR A 173 6.38 4.63 -7.98
CA TYR A 173 6.06 3.83 -9.16
C TYR A 173 4.62 4.05 -9.60
N GLU A 174 4.44 4.43 -10.87
CA GLU A 174 3.15 4.48 -11.53
C GLU A 174 2.83 3.10 -12.12
N ILE A 175 1.67 2.57 -11.73
CA ILE A 175 1.28 1.20 -12.07
C ILE A 175 1.22 1.01 -13.58
N ASN A 176 1.94 -0.01 -14.07
CA ASN A 176 2.04 -0.37 -15.49
C ASN A 176 2.62 0.72 -16.42
N ARG A 177 3.32 1.71 -15.88
CA ARG A 177 3.88 2.82 -16.68
C ARG A 177 5.34 3.13 -16.40
N SER A 178 5.80 3.02 -15.16
CA SER A 178 7.17 3.42 -14.81
C SER A 178 8.21 2.29 -15.03
N TYR A 179 9.46 2.70 -15.28
CA TYR A 179 10.68 1.86 -15.28
C TYR A 179 10.63 0.60 -16.15
N GLY A 180 9.84 0.62 -17.24
CA GLY A 180 9.71 -0.50 -18.17
C GLY A 180 8.87 -1.68 -17.65
N LEU A 181 8.23 -1.55 -16.48
CA LEU A 181 7.28 -2.54 -15.95
C LEU A 181 5.87 -2.15 -16.38
N SER A 182 5.43 -2.66 -17.53
CA SER A 182 4.15 -2.31 -18.16
C SER A 182 3.03 -3.33 -17.96
N ALA A 183 3.33 -4.50 -17.39
CA ALA A 183 2.37 -5.58 -17.22
C ALA A 183 2.58 -6.31 -15.88
N LEU A 184 2.22 -5.65 -14.79
CA LEU A 184 2.11 -6.34 -13.51
C LEU A 184 1.02 -7.42 -13.59
N SER A 185 1.25 -8.54 -12.90
CA SER A 185 0.26 -9.62 -12.82
C SER A 185 -1.07 -9.10 -12.27
N PRO A 186 -2.23 -9.50 -12.82
CA PRO A 186 -3.54 -9.09 -12.31
C PRO A 186 -3.70 -9.33 -10.81
N ALA A 187 -3.13 -10.42 -10.27
CA ALA A 187 -3.18 -10.72 -8.84
C ALA A 187 -2.45 -9.66 -7.98
N VAL A 188 -1.36 -9.09 -8.48
CA VAL A 188 -0.63 -8.01 -7.79
C VAL A 188 -1.44 -6.72 -7.86
N ILE A 189 -2.07 -6.42 -9.00
CA ILE A 189 -2.93 -5.24 -9.15
C ILE A 189 -4.12 -5.29 -8.19
N GLU A 190 -4.78 -6.44 -8.06
CA GLU A 190 -5.88 -6.60 -7.10
C GLU A 190 -5.42 -6.46 -5.65
N ARG A 191 -4.22 -6.95 -5.30
CA ARG A 191 -3.62 -6.72 -3.98
C ARG A 191 -3.36 -5.25 -3.70
N ILE A 192 -2.78 -4.54 -4.68
CA ILE A 192 -2.52 -3.10 -4.58
C ILE A 192 -3.83 -2.33 -4.38
N ARG A 193 -4.88 -2.69 -5.13
CA ARG A 193 -6.22 -2.10 -4.98
C ARG A 193 -6.83 -2.41 -3.62
N ALA A 194 -6.71 -3.64 -3.14
CA ALA A 194 -7.18 -4.04 -1.81
C ALA A 194 -6.45 -3.31 -0.66
N ALA A 195 -5.19 -2.93 -0.88
CA ALA A 195 -4.42 -2.09 0.04
C ALA A 195 -4.81 -0.60 0.00
N GLY A 196 -5.64 -0.18 -0.97
CA GLY A 196 -6.18 1.17 -1.10
C GLY A 196 -5.45 2.06 -2.12
N PHE A 197 -4.56 1.50 -2.95
CA PHE A 197 -3.81 2.26 -3.96
C PHE A 197 -4.37 2.01 -5.38
N THR A 198 -4.32 3.02 -6.24
CA THR A 198 -4.89 2.95 -7.61
C THR A 198 -3.88 3.21 -8.72
N ASP A 199 -3.19 4.35 -8.66
CA ASP A 199 -2.34 4.81 -9.78
C ASP A 199 -0.86 4.81 -9.41
N TRP A 200 -0.57 5.17 -8.15
CA TRP A 200 0.79 5.29 -7.62
C TRP A 200 0.94 4.45 -6.38
N ILE A 201 2.11 3.81 -6.27
CA ILE A 201 2.53 3.11 -5.07
C ILE A 201 3.97 3.48 -4.72
N GLU A 202 4.26 3.43 -3.43
CA GLU A 202 5.61 3.54 -2.92
C GLU A 202 6.29 2.18 -3.01
N THR A 203 7.33 2.11 -3.82
CA THR A 203 8.14 0.89 -4.03
C THR A 203 9.55 1.13 -3.54
N PHE A 204 10.37 0.10 -3.58
CA PHE A 204 11.76 0.22 -3.17
C PHE A 204 12.69 -0.71 -3.94
N VAL A 205 13.95 -0.32 -3.98
CA VAL A 205 15.04 -1.07 -4.59
C VAL A 205 16.14 -1.21 -3.55
N PHE A 206 16.66 -2.43 -3.35
CA PHE A 206 17.82 -2.62 -2.49
C PHE A 206 19.07 -2.01 -3.12
N LEU A 207 19.87 -1.33 -2.30
CA LEU A 207 21.13 -0.76 -2.74
C LEU A 207 22.15 -1.89 -2.89
N THR A 208 22.40 -2.28 -4.14
CA THR A 208 23.42 -3.27 -4.52
C THR A 208 24.53 -2.60 -5.32
N SER A 209 25.58 -3.35 -5.68
CA SER A 209 26.64 -2.87 -6.58
C SER A 209 26.14 -2.39 -7.94
N ASP A 210 24.98 -2.88 -8.38
CA ASP A 210 24.37 -2.53 -9.67
C ASP A 210 23.65 -1.19 -9.65
N VAL A 211 23.35 -0.63 -8.46
CA VAL A 211 22.66 0.65 -8.30
C VAL A 211 23.69 1.74 -8.05
N GLN A 212 23.73 2.74 -8.94
CA GLN A 212 24.67 3.85 -8.85
C GLN A 212 23.93 5.19 -8.95
N PRO A 213 24.31 6.20 -8.16
CA PRO A 213 23.82 7.56 -8.37
C PRO A 213 24.32 8.08 -9.73
N LYS A 214 23.51 8.92 -10.38
CA LYS A 214 23.85 9.57 -11.66
C LYS A 214 24.24 11.03 -11.47
#